data_AF-A0A1J5DIH7-F1
#
_entry.id   AF-A0A1J5DIH7-F1
#
_cell.length_a   1.000
_cell.length_b   1.000
_cell.length_c   1.000
_cell.angle_alpha   90.00
_cell.angle_beta   90.00
_cell.angle_gamma   90.00
#
_symmetry.space_group_name_H-M   'P 1'
#
loop_
_entity.id
_entity.type
_entity.pdbx_description
1 polymer ?
#
loop_
_entity_poly.entity_id
_entity_poly.type
_entity_poly.pdbx_seq_one_letter_code
_entity_poly.pdbx_strand_id
1 'polypeptide(L)'
;MRFPRTCAFHRSLRVFAPLAASLCAAAVAFAAEESGGHGGGVHIPWGEIVQQAINFLILAGVLVYFLRKPISSFLKERSDLLRKAIDDAAKARAEAAEKLAAIEARTAKLADEIAGMNAKMDVEAAAEARRLQETAAVEISRIRAQSEITGEQEVKKAREELRREASLLSAAAAEELVRKTLSPGDQERLVRENLEKIERIVH
;
A
#
# COMPACT_ATOMS: atom_id res chain seq x y z
N MET A 1 8.47 -6.20 -33.83
CA MET A 1 7.18 -5.89 -34.46
C MET A 1 7.35 -5.98 -35.97
N ARG A 2 6.83 -7.03 -36.60
CA ARG A 2 7.06 -7.36 -38.02
C ARG A 2 5.72 -7.28 -38.72
N PHE A 3 5.49 -6.20 -39.46
CA PHE A 3 4.42 -6.13 -40.46
C PHE A 3 4.90 -6.87 -41.71
N PRO A 4 4.26 -7.97 -42.11
CA PRO A 4 4.15 -8.19 -43.54
C PRO A 4 2.83 -8.88 -43.91
N ARG A 5 2.15 -8.35 -44.94
CA ARG A 5 1.50 -9.10 -46.05
C ARG A 5 0.47 -8.28 -46.83
N THR A 6 0.07 -7.11 -46.32
CA THR A 6 -0.84 -6.18 -47.03
C THR A 6 -0.27 -5.63 -48.35
N CYS A 7 1.05 -5.68 -48.57
CA CYS A 7 1.68 -5.21 -49.81
C CYS A 7 1.32 -6.03 -51.06
N ALA A 8 1.04 -7.33 -50.94
CA ALA A 8 0.79 -8.15 -52.13
C ALA A 8 -0.57 -7.86 -52.77
N PHE A 9 -1.61 -7.67 -51.95
CA PHE A 9 -2.98 -7.40 -52.37
C PHE A 9 -3.10 -6.02 -53.01
N HIS A 10 -2.53 -4.99 -52.38
CA HIS A 10 -2.57 -3.64 -52.92
C HIS A 10 -1.75 -3.51 -54.22
N ARG A 11 -0.66 -4.27 -54.36
CA ARG A 11 0.23 -4.23 -55.53
C ARG A 11 -0.34 -5.00 -56.73
N SER A 12 -0.97 -6.16 -56.50
CA SER A 12 -1.65 -6.90 -57.57
C SER A 12 -2.94 -6.19 -58.02
N LEU A 13 -3.73 -5.63 -57.11
CA LEU A 13 -4.91 -4.85 -57.47
C LEU A 13 -4.55 -3.52 -58.16
N ARG A 14 -3.51 -2.81 -57.72
CA ARG A 14 -3.04 -1.57 -58.38
C ARG A 14 -2.42 -1.79 -59.76
N VAL A 15 -1.81 -2.94 -60.01
CA VAL A 15 -1.17 -3.24 -61.30
C VAL A 15 -2.19 -3.82 -62.28
N PHE A 16 -3.16 -4.62 -61.80
CA PHE A 16 -4.15 -5.25 -62.67
C PHE A 16 -5.43 -4.43 -62.89
N ALA A 17 -5.82 -3.52 -61.99
CA ALA A 17 -6.93 -2.61 -62.25
C ALA A 17 -6.73 -1.73 -63.50
N PRO A 18 -5.55 -1.07 -63.71
CA PRO A 18 -5.31 -0.33 -64.95
C PRO A 18 -5.14 -1.27 -66.15
N LEU A 19 -4.65 -2.49 -65.96
CA LEU A 19 -4.46 -3.47 -67.03
C LEU A 19 -5.80 -4.05 -67.52
N ALA A 20 -6.72 -4.34 -66.60
CA ALA A 20 -8.09 -4.76 -66.90
C ALA A 20 -8.92 -3.59 -67.44
N ALA A 21 -8.75 -2.37 -66.92
CA ALA A 21 -9.38 -1.17 -67.48
C ALA A 21 -8.86 -0.85 -68.90
N SER A 22 -7.56 -1.03 -69.14
CA SER A 22 -6.94 -0.90 -70.46
C SER A 22 -7.43 -2.00 -71.42
N LEU A 23 -7.56 -3.24 -70.94
CA LEU A 23 -8.11 -4.35 -71.74
C LEU A 23 -9.60 -4.13 -72.07
N CYS A 24 -10.39 -3.60 -71.13
CA CYS A 24 -11.77 -3.18 -71.39
C CYS A 24 -11.84 -2.02 -72.39
N ALA A 25 -10.98 -1.01 -72.26
CA ALA A 25 -10.94 0.11 -73.18
C ALA A 25 -10.53 -0.32 -74.61
N ALA A 26 -9.58 -1.25 -74.73
CA ALA A 26 -9.18 -1.84 -76.00
C ALA A 26 -10.29 -2.71 -76.61
N ALA A 27 -11.02 -3.48 -75.80
CA ALA A 27 -12.18 -4.26 -76.26
C ALA A 27 -13.34 -3.35 -76.73
N VAL A 28 -13.58 -2.23 -76.05
CA VAL A 28 -14.58 -1.22 -76.46
C VAL A 28 -14.13 -0.48 -77.73
N ALA A 29 -12.84 -0.18 -77.88
CA ALA A 29 -12.29 0.45 -79.08
C ALA A 29 -12.38 -0.46 -80.32
N PHE A 30 -12.03 -1.75 -80.18
CA PHE A 30 -12.21 -2.73 -81.26
C PHE A 30 -13.69 -2.97 -81.61
N ALA A 31 -14.59 -2.91 -80.64
CA ALA A 31 -16.03 -2.99 -80.89
C ALA A 31 -16.62 -1.74 -81.56
N ALA A 32 -15.95 -0.59 -81.46
CA ALA A 32 -16.37 0.65 -82.11
C ALA A 32 -16.01 0.71 -83.60
N GLU A 33 -14.96 -0.01 -84.04
CA GLU A 33 -14.45 0.03 -85.42
C GLU A 33 -15.16 -0.93 -86.40
N GLU A 34 -16.00 -1.87 -85.92
CA GLU A 34 -16.88 -2.72 -86.76
C GLU A 34 -18.35 -2.24 -86.83
N SER A 35 -18.62 -0.94 -86.65
CA SER A 35 -19.96 -0.35 -86.93
C SER A 35 -20.05 0.34 -88.30
N GLY A 36 -19.40 -0.25 -89.31
CA GLY A 36 -19.47 0.22 -90.70
C GLY A 36 -20.58 -0.47 -91.48
N GLY A 37 -21.73 0.17 -91.65
CA GLY A 37 -22.69 -0.27 -92.68
C GLY A 37 -24.11 0.32 -92.64
N HIS A 38 -24.33 1.37 -93.43
CA HIS A 38 -25.46 1.56 -94.34
C HIS A 38 -26.88 1.06 -93.94
N GLY A 39 -27.81 2.04 -93.86
CA GLY A 39 -29.09 1.95 -94.57
C GLY A 39 -30.21 1.10 -93.94
N GLY A 40 -31.15 1.79 -93.28
CA GLY A 40 -32.59 1.55 -93.37
C GLY A 40 -33.13 0.15 -93.09
N GLY A 41 -33.50 -0.11 -91.83
CA GLY A 41 -34.40 -1.21 -91.43
C GLY A 41 -34.06 -1.75 -90.05
N VAL A 42 -35.06 -1.96 -89.19
CA VAL A 42 -34.89 -2.61 -87.88
C VAL A 42 -34.61 -4.10 -88.11
N HIS A 43 -33.35 -4.44 -88.40
CA HIS A 43 -32.86 -5.81 -88.42
C HIS A 43 -32.00 -5.99 -87.17
N ILE A 44 -32.46 -6.77 -86.20
CA ILE A 44 -31.67 -7.05 -84.98
C ILE A 44 -30.41 -7.81 -85.40
N PRO A 45 -29.19 -7.26 -85.23
CA PRO A 45 -27.96 -7.92 -85.62
C PRO A 45 -27.58 -8.96 -84.56
N TRP A 46 -28.30 -10.09 -84.54
CA TRP A 46 -28.06 -11.19 -83.60
C TRP A 46 -26.61 -11.70 -83.61
N GLY A 47 -25.90 -11.56 -84.74
CA GLY A 47 -24.48 -11.93 -84.84
C GLY A 47 -23.54 -11.06 -84.02
N GLU A 48 -23.70 -9.74 -84.05
CA GLU A 48 -22.89 -8.78 -83.29
C GLU A 48 -23.14 -8.93 -81.78
N ILE A 49 -24.40 -9.12 -81.40
CA ILE A 49 -24.80 -9.34 -79.99
C ILE A 49 -24.15 -10.63 -79.45
N VAL A 50 -24.08 -11.70 -80.25
CA VAL A 50 -23.43 -12.95 -79.85
C VAL A 50 -21.92 -12.77 -79.69
N GLN A 51 -21.26 -12.04 -80.58
CA GLN A 51 -19.82 -11.75 -80.47
C GLN A 51 -19.48 -10.90 -79.23
N GLN A 52 -20.27 -9.86 -78.97
CA GLN A 52 -20.14 -9.04 -77.76
C GLN A 52 -20.41 -9.85 -76.48
N ALA A 53 -21.42 -10.73 -76.50
CA ALA A 53 -21.73 -11.61 -75.38
C ALA A 53 -20.59 -12.60 -75.09
N ILE A 54 -19.96 -13.17 -76.12
CA ILE A 54 -18.78 -14.05 -75.97
C ILE A 54 -17.60 -13.27 -75.37
N ASN A 55 -17.31 -12.07 -75.86
CA ASN A 55 -16.24 -11.22 -75.33
C ASN A 55 -16.49 -10.88 -73.84
N PHE A 56 -17.71 -10.47 -73.51
CA PHE A 56 -18.11 -10.21 -72.12
C PHE A 56 -17.98 -11.46 -71.24
N LEU A 57 -18.36 -12.64 -71.73
CA LEU A 57 -18.21 -13.90 -70.99
C LEU A 57 -16.74 -14.23 -70.71
N ILE A 58 -15.86 -14.03 -71.69
CA ILE A 58 -14.42 -14.27 -71.55
C ILE A 58 -13.85 -13.32 -70.48
N LEU A 59 -14.18 -12.03 -70.56
CA LEU A 59 -13.76 -11.03 -69.58
C LEU A 59 -14.30 -11.33 -68.18
N ALA A 60 -15.59 -11.67 -68.07
CA ALA A 60 -16.22 -12.04 -66.81
C ALA A 60 -15.59 -13.30 -66.21
N GLY A 61 -15.27 -14.30 -67.04
CA GLY A 61 -14.58 -15.52 -66.62
C GLY A 61 -13.19 -15.24 -66.05
N VAL A 62 -12.38 -14.43 -66.74
CA VAL A 62 -11.04 -14.02 -66.26
C VAL A 62 -11.15 -13.23 -64.96
N LEU A 63 -12.11 -12.30 -64.89
CA LEU A 63 -12.34 -11.49 -63.70
C LEU A 63 -12.75 -12.35 -62.50
N VAL A 64 -13.71 -13.26 -62.65
CA VAL A 64 -14.16 -14.17 -61.58
C VAL A 64 -13.03 -15.09 -61.13
N TYR A 65 -12.24 -15.64 -62.06
CA TYR A 65 -11.11 -16.50 -61.73
C TYR A 65 -10.06 -15.77 -60.86
N PHE A 66 -9.74 -14.51 -61.21
CA PHE A 66 -8.78 -13.72 -60.46
C PHE A 66 -9.33 -13.11 -59.16
N LEU A 67 -10.59 -12.67 -59.10
CA LEU A 67 -11.19 -12.03 -57.92
C LEU A 67 -11.67 -13.00 -56.85
N ARG A 68 -11.96 -14.27 -57.21
CA ARG A 68 -12.44 -15.27 -56.24
C ARG A 68 -11.48 -15.45 -55.05
N LYS A 69 -10.18 -15.47 -55.31
CA LYS A 69 -9.14 -15.65 -54.27
C LYS A 69 -9.00 -14.45 -53.31
N PRO A 70 -8.82 -13.20 -53.78
CA PRO A 70 -8.72 -12.04 -52.90
C PRO A 70 -9.99 -11.74 -52.12
N ILE A 71 -11.18 -11.86 -52.74
CA ILE A 71 -12.46 -11.58 -52.04
C ILE A 71 -12.67 -12.59 -50.91
N SER A 72 -12.44 -13.87 -51.17
CA SER A 72 -12.52 -14.91 -50.14
C SER A 72 -11.51 -14.67 -49.00
N SER A 73 -10.28 -14.27 -49.33
CA SER A 73 -9.25 -13.96 -48.33
C SER A 73 -9.63 -12.76 -47.46
N PHE A 74 -10.17 -11.69 -48.04
CA PHE A 74 -10.57 -10.49 -47.30
C PHE A 74 -11.75 -10.76 -46.35
N LEU A 75 -12.77 -11.51 -46.80
CA LEU A 75 -13.89 -11.88 -45.95
C LEU A 75 -13.47 -12.81 -44.81
N LYS A 76 -12.55 -13.76 -45.06
CA LYS A 76 -11.97 -14.61 -44.01
C LYS A 76 -11.17 -13.80 -43.00
N GLU A 77 -10.30 -12.91 -43.45
CA GLU A 77 -9.51 -12.03 -42.57
C GLU A 77 -10.42 -11.16 -41.69
N ARG A 78 -11.49 -10.59 -42.25
CA ARG A 78 -12.50 -9.83 -41.47
C ARG A 78 -13.23 -10.69 -40.45
N SER A 79 -13.62 -11.91 -40.82
CA SER A 79 -14.28 -12.85 -39.91
C SER A 79 -13.35 -13.27 -38.77
N ASP A 80 -12.08 -13.55 -39.09
CA ASP A 80 -11.06 -13.93 -38.11
C ASP A 80 -10.73 -12.78 -37.15
N LEU A 81 -10.67 -11.54 -37.66
CA LEU A 81 -10.49 -10.35 -36.83
C LEU A 81 -11.67 -10.14 -35.88
N LEU A 82 -12.90 -10.28 -36.36
CA LEU A 82 -14.09 -10.14 -35.51
C LEU A 82 -14.14 -11.25 -34.45
N ARG A 83 -13.83 -12.49 -34.85
CA ARG A 83 -13.77 -13.63 -33.93
C ARG A 83 -12.71 -13.41 -32.85
N LYS A 84 -11.51 -12.97 -33.22
CA LYS A 84 -10.46 -12.61 -32.26
C LYS A 84 -10.90 -11.47 -31.34
N ALA A 85 -11.54 -10.43 -31.86
CA ALA A 85 -12.01 -9.33 -31.02
C ALA A 85 -13.06 -9.78 -30.00
N ILE A 86 -13.96 -10.70 -30.38
CA ILE A 86 -14.95 -11.30 -29.48
C ILE A 86 -14.26 -12.18 -28.43
N ASP A 87 -13.33 -13.05 -28.85
CA ASP A 87 -12.60 -13.94 -27.94
C ASP A 87 -11.73 -13.15 -26.95
N ASP A 88 -11.06 -12.09 -27.42
CA ASP A 88 -10.24 -11.21 -26.58
C ASP A 88 -11.12 -10.40 -25.61
N ALA A 89 -12.28 -9.92 -26.05
CA ALA A 89 -13.24 -9.26 -25.15
C ALA A 89 -13.81 -10.22 -24.11
N ALA A 90 -14.09 -11.47 -24.48
CA ALA A 90 -14.55 -12.50 -23.56
C ALA A 90 -13.47 -12.85 -22.52
N LYS A 91 -12.21 -13.00 -22.95
CA LYS A 91 -11.06 -13.21 -22.06
C LYS A 91 -10.85 -12.03 -21.12
N ALA A 92 -10.86 -10.81 -21.63
CA ALA A 92 -10.70 -9.60 -20.82
C ALA A 92 -11.81 -9.49 -19.75
N ARG A 93 -13.06 -9.84 -20.10
CA ARG A 93 -14.16 -9.90 -19.12
C ARG A 93 -13.96 -10.99 -18.09
N ALA A 94 -13.52 -12.19 -18.50
CA ALA A 94 -13.25 -13.29 -17.57
C ALA A 94 -12.11 -12.93 -16.60
N GLU A 95 -11.01 -12.38 -17.10
CA GLU A 95 -9.89 -11.92 -16.27
C GLU A 95 -10.29 -10.78 -15.33
N ALA A 96 -11.13 -9.85 -15.78
CA ALA A 96 -11.65 -8.78 -14.93
C ALA A 96 -12.56 -9.34 -13.82
N ALA A 97 -13.43 -10.30 -14.14
CA ALA A 97 -14.29 -10.97 -13.16
C ALA A 97 -13.47 -11.77 -12.14
N GLU A 98 -12.44 -12.49 -12.58
CA GLU A 98 -11.53 -13.21 -11.68
C GLU A 98 -10.78 -12.26 -10.75
N LYS A 99 -10.25 -11.15 -11.28
CA LYS A 99 -9.59 -10.11 -10.46
C LYS A 99 -10.55 -9.49 -9.45
N LEU A 100 -11.79 -9.21 -9.86
CA LEU A 100 -12.81 -8.66 -8.96
C LEU A 100 -13.10 -9.65 -7.82
N ALA A 101 -13.37 -10.92 -8.14
CA ALA A 101 -13.61 -11.95 -7.14
C ALA A 101 -12.40 -12.15 -6.20
N ALA A 102 -11.17 -12.06 -6.72
CA ALA A 102 -9.97 -12.13 -5.91
C ALA A 102 -9.81 -10.92 -4.97
N ILE A 103 -10.18 -9.71 -5.42
CA ILE A 103 -10.17 -8.50 -4.60
C ILE A 103 -11.27 -8.56 -3.53
N GLU A 104 -12.48 -8.99 -3.89
CA GLU A 104 -13.59 -9.18 -2.95
C GLU A 104 -13.22 -10.22 -1.88
N ALA A 105 -12.63 -11.35 -2.27
CA ALA A 105 -12.16 -12.34 -1.32
C ALA A 105 -11.03 -11.81 -0.40
N ARG A 106 -10.10 -11.01 -0.95
CA ARG A 106 -9.04 -10.37 -0.14
C ARG A 106 -9.61 -9.33 0.81
N THR A 107 -10.54 -8.51 0.38
CA THR A 107 -11.16 -7.46 1.21
C THR A 107 -12.02 -8.06 2.32
N ALA A 108 -12.75 -9.14 2.05
CA ALA A 108 -13.47 -9.90 3.08
C ALA A 108 -12.50 -10.48 4.12
N LYS A 109 -11.41 -11.14 3.68
CA LYS A 109 -10.38 -11.65 4.61
C LYS A 109 -9.75 -10.55 5.45
N LEU A 110 -9.43 -9.41 4.84
CA LEU A 110 -8.87 -8.26 5.58
C LEU A 110 -9.87 -7.71 6.61
N ALA A 111 -11.17 -7.66 6.28
CA ALA A 111 -12.19 -7.25 7.23
C ALA A 111 -12.27 -8.21 8.43
N ASP A 112 -12.21 -9.52 8.18
CA ASP A 112 -12.19 -10.55 9.22
C ASP A 112 -10.90 -10.47 10.07
N GLU A 113 -9.74 -10.25 9.45
CA GLU A 113 -8.47 -10.09 10.14
C GLU A 113 -8.46 -8.83 11.03
N ILE A 114 -9.00 -7.71 10.55
CA ILE A 114 -9.14 -6.48 11.32
C ILE A 114 -10.09 -6.68 12.49
N ALA A 115 -11.24 -7.34 12.27
CA ALA A 115 -12.18 -7.65 13.34
C ALA A 115 -11.52 -8.55 14.41
N GLY A 116 -10.78 -9.57 13.98
CA GLY A 116 -10.01 -10.45 14.87
C GLY A 116 -8.89 -9.72 15.61
N MET A 117 -8.20 -8.77 14.97
CA MET A 117 -7.17 -7.94 15.59
C MET A 117 -7.76 -7.02 16.65
N ASN A 118 -8.86 -6.32 16.35
CA ASN A 118 -9.53 -5.45 17.30
C ASN A 118 -10.02 -6.24 18.53
N ALA A 119 -10.63 -7.40 18.33
CA ALA A 119 -11.05 -8.25 19.44
C ALA A 119 -9.88 -8.70 20.33
N LYS A 120 -8.73 -9.04 19.73
CA LYS A 120 -7.50 -9.35 20.49
C LYS A 120 -6.97 -8.14 21.24
N MET A 121 -6.91 -6.98 20.58
CA MET A 121 -6.47 -5.73 21.19
C MET A 121 -7.35 -5.35 22.39
N ASP A 122 -8.67 -5.50 22.30
CA ASP A 122 -9.58 -5.21 23.41
C ASP A 122 -9.33 -6.14 24.61
N VAL A 123 -9.12 -7.43 24.36
CA VAL A 123 -8.80 -8.42 25.40
C VAL A 123 -7.44 -8.12 26.03
N GLU A 124 -6.41 -7.85 25.23
CA GLU A 124 -5.07 -7.51 25.69
C GLU A 124 -5.06 -6.19 26.47
N ALA A 125 -5.78 -5.16 25.99
CA ALA A 125 -5.90 -3.88 26.67
C ALA A 125 -6.61 -4.03 28.02
N ALA A 126 -7.67 -4.83 28.09
CA ALA A 126 -8.36 -5.11 29.35
C ALA A 126 -7.47 -5.88 30.33
N ALA A 127 -6.68 -6.85 29.85
CA ALA A 127 -5.74 -7.60 30.67
C ALA A 127 -4.60 -6.70 31.19
N GLU A 128 -4.00 -5.88 30.33
CA GLU A 128 -2.92 -4.96 30.73
C GLU A 128 -3.43 -3.87 31.67
N ALA A 129 -4.64 -3.35 31.46
CA ALA A 129 -5.26 -2.40 32.38
C ALA A 129 -5.42 -2.98 33.79
N ARG A 130 -5.84 -4.25 33.91
CA ARG A 130 -5.91 -4.95 35.21
C ARG A 130 -4.53 -5.12 35.82
N ARG A 131 -3.55 -5.59 35.04
CA ARG A 131 -2.17 -5.78 35.49
C ARG A 131 -1.55 -4.46 35.98
N LEU A 132 -1.81 -3.36 35.28
CA LEU A 132 -1.34 -2.04 35.66
C LEU A 132 -2.00 -1.56 36.95
N GLN A 133 -3.31 -1.79 37.13
CA GLN A 133 -4.00 -1.46 38.38
C GLN A 133 -3.45 -2.26 39.57
N GLU A 134 -3.23 -3.56 39.41
CA GLU A 134 -2.65 -4.42 40.44
C GLU A 134 -1.22 -3.95 40.79
N THR A 135 -0.39 -3.72 39.79
CA THR A 135 0.99 -3.24 39.98
C THR A 135 1.00 -1.86 40.67
N ALA A 136 0.13 -0.94 40.22
CA ALA A 136 0.00 0.38 40.83
C ALA A 136 -0.45 0.28 42.30
N ALA A 137 -1.39 -0.60 42.63
CA ALA A 137 -1.83 -0.80 44.01
C ALA A 137 -0.69 -1.32 44.90
N VAL A 138 0.10 -2.28 44.40
CA VAL A 138 1.28 -2.79 45.10
C VAL A 138 2.31 -1.68 45.31
N GLU A 139 2.63 -0.91 44.28
CA GLU A 139 3.60 0.19 44.39
C GLU A 139 3.12 1.31 45.33
N ILE A 140 1.83 1.68 45.28
CA ILE A 140 1.25 2.63 46.23
C ILE A 140 1.40 2.13 47.67
N SER A 141 1.11 0.84 47.92
CA SER A 141 1.25 0.26 49.26
C SER A 141 2.70 0.28 49.74
N ARG A 142 3.64 -0.03 48.84
CA ARG A 142 5.09 0.01 49.10
C ARG A 142 5.57 1.43 49.41
N ILE A 143 5.13 2.41 48.63
CA ILE A 143 5.46 3.82 48.84
C ILE A 143 4.94 4.28 50.20
N ARG A 144 3.69 3.95 50.56
CA ARG A 144 3.12 4.30 51.87
C ARG A 144 3.93 3.72 53.03
N ALA A 145 4.23 2.41 52.98
CA ALA A 145 5.04 1.76 54.01
C ALA A 145 6.43 2.41 54.13
N GLN A 146 7.06 2.71 52.99
CA GLN A 146 8.36 3.39 53.00
C GLN A 146 8.28 4.82 53.54
N SER A 147 7.23 5.57 53.20
CA SER A 147 6.99 6.92 53.72
C SER A 147 6.74 6.93 55.23
N GLU A 148 6.01 5.94 55.76
CA GLU A 148 5.79 5.77 57.20
C GLU A 148 7.12 5.51 57.93
N ILE A 149 7.92 4.54 57.45
CA ILE A 149 9.23 4.22 58.03
C ILE A 149 10.15 5.45 57.99
N THR A 150 10.23 6.14 56.86
CA THR A 150 11.05 7.35 56.73
C THR A 150 10.54 8.45 57.66
N GLY A 151 9.23 8.64 57.76
CA GLY A 151 8.62 9.62 58.67
C GLY A 151 8.96 9.35 60.13
N GLU A 152 8.86 8.10 60.59
CA GLU A 152 9.24 7.70 61.94
C GLU A 152 10.74 7.94 62.21
N GLN A 153 11.60 7.63 61.24
CA GLN A 153 13.04 7.87 61.35
C GLN A 153 13.36 9.36 61.47
N GLU A 154 12.71 10.23 60.68
CA GLU A 154 12.90 11.67 60.76
C GLU A 154 12.39 12.25 62.08
N VAL A 155 11.23 11.79 62.58
CA VAL A 155 10.73 12.18 63.91
C VAL A 155 11.71 11.76 65.00
N LYS A 156 12.28 10.56 64.91
CA LYS A 156 13.28 10.08 65.87
C LYS A 156 14.55 10.94 65.84
N LYS A 157 15.09 11.23 64.65
CA LYS A 157 16.25 12.13 64.48
C LYS A 157 15.97 13.52 65.05
N ALA A 158 14.81 14.11 64.74
CA ALA A 158 14.44 15.42 65.27
C ALA A 158 14.36 15.45 66.80
N ARG A 159 13.83 14.38 67.42
CA ARG A 159 13.79 14.24 68.88
C ARG A 159 15.19 14.10 69.48
N GLU A 160 16.08 13.34 68.84
CA GLU A 160 17.47 13.18 69.26
C GLU A 160 18.23 14.51 69.20
N GLU A 161 18.03 15.28 68.13
CA GLU A 161 18.64 16.61 67.97
C GLU A 161 18.14 17.60 69.03
N LEU A 162 16.81 17.68 69.25
CA LEU A 162 16.25 18.53 70.31
C LEU A 162 16.76 18.15 71.70
N ARG A 163 16.91 16.84 71.98
CA ARG A 163 17.44 16.37 73.26
C ARG A 163 18.91 16.76 73.43
N ARG A 164 19.69 16.68 72.36
CA ARG A 164 21.10 17.11 72.34
C ARG A 164 21.20 18.62 72.58
N GLU A 165 20.44 19.44 71.87
CA GLU A 165 20.40 20.89 72.07
C GLU A 165 19.96 21.27 73.49
N ALA A 166 18.91 20.64 74.01
CA ALA A 166 18.44 20.87 75.37
C ALA A 166 19.52 20.51 76.43
N SER A 167 20.26 19.42 76.20
CA SER A 167 21.37 19.01 77.08
C SER A 167 22.51 20.03 77.05
N LEU A 168 22.86 20.55 75.87
CA LEU A 168 23.88 21.58 75.70
C LEU A 168 23.48 22.90 76.37
N LEU A 169 22.23 23.35 76.17
CA LEU A 169 21.70 24.55 76.82
C LEU A 169 21.63 24.41 78.34
N SER A 170 21.24 23.23 78.84
CA SER A 170 21.21 22.96 80.29
C SER A 170 22.60 22.96 80.89
N ALA A 171 23.58 22.35 80.22
CA ALA A 171 24.98 22.37 80.66
C ALA A 171 25.54 23.79 80.68
N ALA A 172 25.26 24.60 79.65
CA ALA A 172 25.67 26.01 79.58
C ALA A 172 25.03 26.85 80.71
N ALA A 173 23.73 26.68 80.95
CA ALA A 173 23.02 27.37 82.03
C ALA A 173 23.53 26.96 83.42
N ALA A 174 23.81 25.67 83.63
CA ALA A 174 24.41 25.17 84.86
C ALA A 174 25.83 25.72 85.06
N GLU A 175 26.65 25.78 84.00
CA GLU A 175 27.97 26.39 84.04
C GLU A 175 27.89 27.88 84.42
N GLU A 176 26.97 28.63 83.81
CA GLU A 176 26.77 30.05 84.13
C GLU A 176 26.30 30.25 85.58
N LEU A 177 25.40 29.41 86.07
CA LEU A 177 24.93 29.47 87.46
C LEU A 177 26.05 29.15 88.45
N VAL A 178 26.82 28.07 88.22
CA VAL A 178 27.98 27.70 89.06
C VAL A 178 29.00 28.84 89.09
N ARG A 179 29.29 29.45 87.93
CA ARG A 179 30.21 30.59 87.82
C ARG A 179 29.73 31.81 88.62
N LYS A 180 28.43 32.09 88.65
CA LYS A 180 27.84 33.22 89.40
C LYS A 180 27.74 32.97 90.91
N THR A 181 27.65 31.71 91.33
CA THR A 181 27.38 31.34 92.74
C THR A 181 28.63 30.89 93.51
N LEU A 182 29.77 30.71 92.84
CA LEU A 182 31.01 30.24 93.45
C LEU A 182 31.58 31.27 94.44
N SER A 183 31.77 30.87 95.70
CA SER A 183 32.45 31.67 96.72
C SER A 183 33.93 31.27 96.87
N PRO A 184 34.81 32.13 97.42
CA PRO A 184 36.23 31.78 97.65
C PRO A 184 36.44 30.54 98.52
N GLY A 185 35.55 30.28 99.49
CA GLY A 185 35.60 29.09 100.35
C GLY A 185 35.26 27.78 99.63
N ASP A 186 34.46 27.85 98.56
CA ASP A 186 34.11 26.69 97.75
C ASP A 186 35.28 26.26 96.84
N GLN A 187 36.06 27.21 96.33
CA GLN A 187 37.28 26.91 95.55
C GLN A 187 38.31 26.14 96.37
N GLU A 188 38.60 26.56 97.61
CA GLU A 188 39.54 25.83 98.47
C GLU A 188 39.05 24.42 98.82
N ARG A 189 37.74 24.26 99.08
CA ARG A 189 37.14 22.93 99.35
C ARG A 189 37.24 22.01 98.15
N LEU A 190 36.95 22.49 96.94
CA LEU A 190 37.04 21.73 95.70
C LEU A 190 38.48 21.29 95.37
N VAL A 191 39.48 22.13 95.66
CA VAL A 191 40.90 21.76 95.50
C VAL A 191 41.28 20.65 96.49
N ARG A 192 40.87 20.77 97.76
CA ARG A 192 41.15 19.76 98.79
C ARG A 192 40.53 18.39 98.45
N GLU A 193 39.25 18.36 98.05
CA GLU A 193 38.57 17.13 97.64
C GLU A 193 39.18 16.48 96.38
N ASN A 194 39.65 17.27 95.42
CA ASN A 194 40.33 16.73 94.23
C ASN A 194 41.68 16.11 94.58
N LEU A 195 42.45 16.73 95.48
CA LEU A 195 43.71 16.18 95.95
C LEU A 195 43.49 14.86 96.68
N GLU A 196 42.50 14.77 97.56
CA GLU A 196 42.12 13.52 98.25
C GLU A 196 41.62 12.43 97.29
N LYS A 197 40.91 12.79 96.21
CA LYS A 197 40.47 11.82 95.19
C LYS A 197 41.63 11.27 94.38
N ILE A 198 42.59 12.11 93.99
CA ILE A 198 43.78 11.67 93.25
C ILE A 198 44.63 10.75 94.14
N GLU A 199 44.81 11.10 95.40
CA GLU A 199 45.52 10.27 96.38
C GLU A 199 44.90 8.87 96.52
N ARG A 200 43.56 8.77 96.49
CA ARG A 200 42.81 7.51 96.56
C ARG A 200 42.81 6.66 95.28
N ILE A 201 43.19 7.23 94.13
CA ILE A 201 43.31 6.50 92.85
C ILE A 201 44.77 6.05 92.62
N VAL A 202 45.73 6.76 93.23
CA VAL A 202 47.17 6.51 93.10
C VAL A 202 47.69 5.53 94.17
N HIS A 203 46.98 5.36 95.29
CA HIS A 203 47.11 4.21 96.20
C HIS A 203 46.11 3.11 95.86
#